data_AF-A0A9E0XB18-F1
#
_entry.id   AF-A0A9E0XB18-F1
#
_cell.length_a   1.000
_cell.length_b   1.000
_cell.length_c   1.000
_cell.angle_alpha   90.00
_cell.angle_beta   90.00
_cell.angle_gamma   90.00
#
_symmetry.space_group_name_H-M   'P 1'
#
loop_
_entity.id
_entity.type
_entity.pdbx_description
1 polymer ?
#
loop_
_entity_poly.entity_id
_entity_poly.type
_entity_poly.pdbx_seq_one_letter_code
_entity_poly.pdbx_strand_id
1 'polypeptide(L)'
;MPFPHTLRPASRTLGLLFASVLLLFRLPLTAASAPPPTKDEFLPLVQLAPFVVNGQSLAISIYARTKSDRRYGEEFAERVTKVVYESVTESTGRGLVIIGAKGEPHPITVFRKFLALAREGKLDPAIAARAPELAAALDHWEHSVDKDKKDSDETQDRDGEVDMDFEKIVSALPIPLEGVGAKLYQLAWAEKFDEAKVEARLRALRPDDLERRDLFKSFDWVFYLPPKGAFDRVLDELIADALKHEDVSFFARVAVKGVLLAVKPKIRRAIEAMRQGLLFKTEVQAQSGRSEEDVAALTDAYIEVFMPGEKSSGGSDHERAVAAVRARLRQLDEKPKPAAAP
;
A
#
# COMPACT_ATOMS: atom_id res chain seq x y z
N MET A 1 -40.66 -24.40 -50.65
CA MET A 1 -41.81 -25.15 -50.11
C MET A 1 -42.12 -24.62 -48.72
N PRO A 2 -43.24 -23.90 -48.54
CA PRO A 2 -43.68 -23.35 -47.27
C PRO A 2 -44.93 -24.07 -46.71
N PHE A 3 -45.31 -23.66 -45.48
CA PHE A 3 -46.55 -23.93 -44.71
C PHE A 3 -46.61 -25.20 -43.85
N PRO A 4 -47.45 -25.26 -42.78
CA PRO A 4 -48.12 -24.17 -42.03
C PRO A 4 -48.17 -24.34 -40.49
N HIS A 5 -48.68 -23.28 -39.86
CA HIS A 5 -49.27 -23.17 -38.52
C HIS A 5 -50.47 -24.11 -38.23
N THR A 6 -50.63 -24.49 -36.95
CA THR A 6 -51.92 -24.70 -36.23
C THR A 6 -51.65 -24.52 -34.71
N LEU A 7 -52.08 -23.44 -34.03
CA LEU A 7 -53.38 -23.18 -33.35
C LEU A 7 -53.73 -24.13 -32.17
N ARG A 8 -53.58 -23.61 -30.93
CA ARG A 8 -54.44 -23.59 -29.68
C ARG A 8 -55.33 -24.82 -29.33
N PRO A 9 -55.70 -25.11 -28.05
CA PRO A 9 -56.12 -24.13 -27.03
C PRO A 9 -55.83 -24.49 -25.53
N ALA A 10 -56.35 -23.62 -24.67
CA ALA A 10 -56.29 -23.57 -23.21
C ALA A 10 -57.07 -24.70 -22.48
N SER A 11 -56.67 -24.95 -21.23
CA SER A 11 -57.59 -25.37 -20.17
C SER A 11 -57.17 -24.77 -18.82
N ARG A 12 -58.13 -24.01 -18.27
CA ARG A 12 -58.19 -23.50 -16.88
C ARG A 12 -58.77 -24.60 -15.99
N THR A 13 -58.32 -24.70 -14.74
CA THR A 13 -59.09 -24.95 -13.48
C THR A 13 -58.08 -25.34 -12.38
N LEU A 14 -57.88 -24.58 -11.29
CA LEU A 14 -58.73 -24.33 -10.11
C LEU A 14 -58.88 -25.56 -9.18
N GLY A 15 -58.43 -25.42 -7.93
CA GLY A 15 -58.59 -26.37 -6.81
C GLY A 15 -57.41 -26.26 -5.82
N LEU A 16 -57.31 -25.24 -4.96
CA LEU A 16 -57.97 -25.07 -3.65
C LEU A 16 -57.81 -26.24 -2.66
N LEU A 17 -57.23 -25.88 -1.51
CA LEU A 17 -57.34 -26.47 -0.16
C LEU A 17 -56.66 -27.82 0.11
N PHE A 18 -55.60 -27.77 0.92
CA PHE A 18 -55.62 -28.46 2.22
C PHE A 18 -54.71 -27.72 3.22
N ALA A 19 -55.37 -27.07 4.19
CA ALA A 19 -54.77 -26.59 5.42
C ALA A 19 -54.91 -27.68 6.48
N SER A 20 -53.83 -28.01 7.20
CA SER A 20 -53.85 -28.60 8.55
C SER A 20 -52.44 -28.48 9.13
N VAL A 21 -52.22 -27.52 10.03
CA VAL A 21 -52.12 -27.74 11.49
C VAL A 21 -50.85 -28.50 11.88
N LEU A 22 -49.85 -27.73 12.35
CA LEU A 22 -48.90 -28.17 13.38
C LEU A 22 -48.34 -26.92 14.09
N LEU A 23 -49.18 -26.36 14.96
CA LEU A 23 -48.76 -25.59 16.12
C LEU A 23 -48.31 -26.59 17.18
N LEU A 24 -47.06 -26.50 17.64
CA LEU A 24 -46.61 -26.72 19.03
C LEU A 24 -45.09 -26.86 19.06
N PHE A 25 -44.38 -25.73 19.16
CA PHE A 25 -43.17 -25.56 19.98
C PHE A 25 -42.87 -24.05 20.01
N ARG A 26 -43.49 -23.34 20.97
CA ARG A 26 -43.06 -21.99 21.35
C ARG A 26 -41.80 -22.11 22.20
N LEU A 27 -40.65 -22.18 21.56
CA LEU A 27 -39.40 -21.76 22.19
C LEU A 27 -39.38 -20.23 22.20
N PRO A 28 -39.02 -19.56 23.31
CA PRO A 28 -38.72 -18.14 23.27
C PRO A 28 -37.43 -18.01 22.46
N LEU A 29 -37.56 -17.72 21.16
CA LEU A 29 -36.51 -17.04 20.43
C LEU A 29 -36.43 -15.66 21.08
N THR A 30 -35.57 -15.53 22.08
CA THR A 30 -34.83 -14.29 22.27
C THR A 30 -34.20 -14.02 20.93
N ALA A 31 -34.85 -13.17 20.13
CA ALA A 31 -34.20 -12.46 19.06
C ALA A 31 -33.06 -11.73 19.75
N ALA A 32 -31.89 -12.37 19.78
CA ALA A 32 -30.64 -11.70 20.02
C ALA A 32 -30.61 -10.65 18.91
N SER A 33 -31.03 -9.43 19.26
CA SER A 33 -30.68 -8.26 18.49
C SER A 33 -29.19 -8.40 18.28
N ALA A 34 -28.79 -8.69 17.04
CA ALA A 34 -27.41 -8.54 16.67
C ALA A 34 -27.00 -7.14 17.19
N PRO A 35 -25.86 -7.03 17.90
CA PRO A 35 -25.39 -5.73 18.32
C PRO A 35 -25.40 -4.82 17.08
N PRO A 36 -25.79 -3.54 17.21
CA PRO A 36 -25.76 -2.62 16.08
C PRO A 36 -24.38 -2.73 15.43
N PRO A 37 -24.29 -2.79 14.09
CA PRO A 37 -23.01 -2.90 13.40
C PRO A 37 -22.12 -1.79 13.92
N THR A 38 -21.05 -2.18 14.60
CA THR A 38 -20.05 -1.26 15.10
C THR A 38 -19.52 -0.49 13.89
N LYS A 39 -19.53 0.84 13.96
CA LYS A 39 -19.15 1.77 12.88
C LYS A 39 -17.71 1.59 12.35
N ASP A 40 -16.97 0.60 12.84
CA ASP A 40 -15.51 0.48 12.77
C ASP A 40 -15.00 -0.74 11.99
N GLU A 41 -15.84 -1.46 11.26
CA GLU A 41 -15.39 -2.73 10.69
C GLU A 41 -14.71 -2.55 9.34
N PHE A 42 -13.37 -2.50 9.38
CA PHE A 42 -12.47 -2.82 8.26
C PHE A 42 -12.78 -4.22 7.67
N LEU A 43 -13.40 -5.09 8.48
CA LEU A 43 -13.53 -6.54 8.27
C LEU A 43 -14.40 -7.04 7.09
N PRO A 44 -15.52 -6.42 6.66
CA PRO A 44 -16.30 -6.96 5.55
C PRO A 44 -15.59 -6.81 4.20
N LEU A 45 -14.46 -6.07 4.15
CA LEU A 45 -13.68 -5.78 2.95
C LEU A 45 -12.27 -6.42 2.99
N VAL A 46 -11.90 -7.13 4.07
CA VAL A 46 -10.66 -7.92 4.14
C VAL A 46 -10.97 -9.33 3.62
N GLN A 47 -10.42 -9.71 2.47
CA GLN A 47 -10.38 -11.11 2.07
C GLN A 47 -8.96 -11.63 2.30
N LEU A 48 -8.82 -12.45 3.33
CA LEU A 48 -7.58 -13.17 3.62
C LEU A 48 -7.39 -14.22 2.52
N ALA A 49 -6.44 -14.01 1.62
CA ALA A 49 -6.04 -15.02 0.66
C ALA A 49 -4.74 -15.64 1.17
N PRO A 50 -4.71 -16.89 1.66
CA PRO A 50 -3.44 -17.54 1.97
C PRO A 50 -2.61 -17.61 0.67
N PHE A 51 -1.46 -16.96 0.69
CA PHE A 51 -0.53 -16.95 -0.43
C PHE A 51 0.38 -18.16 -0.30
N VAL A 52 0.42 -19.09 -1.25
CA VAL A 52 1.23 -20.32 -1.10
C VAL A 52 2.52 -20.19 -1.91
N VAL A 53 3.67 -20.19 -1.23
CA VAL A 53 5.01 -20.25 -1.85
C VAL A 53 5.64 -21.59 -1.50
N ASN A 54 6.06 -22.36 -2.52
CA ASN A 54 6.71 -23.66 -2.34
C ASN A 54 5.94 -24.64 -1.42
N GLY A 55 4.60 -24.59 -1.45
CA GLY A 55 3.73 -25.42 -0.63
C GLY A 55 3.49 -24.91 0.79
N GLN A 56 4.14 -23.81 1.20
CA GLN A 56 3.87 -23.14 2.47
C GLN A 56 2.90 -21.97 2.27
N SER A 57 1.81 -21.98 3.04
CA SER A 57 0.87 -20.85 3.09
C SER A 57 1.50 -19.69 3.86
N LEU A 58 2.02 -18.72 3.15
CA LEU A 58 2.36 -17.40 3.65
C LEU A 58 1.09 -16.64 4.01
N ALA A 59 1.10 -16.02 5.18
CA ALA A 59 -0.07 -15.35 5.76
C ALA A 59 -0.14 -13.87 5.31
N ILE A 60 -0.16 -13.63 4.00
CA ILE A 60 -0.38 -12.28 3.46
C ILE A 60 -1.87 -12.05 3.22
N SER A 61 -2.34 -10.92 3.69
CA SER A 61 -3.74 -10.51 3.59
C SER A 61 -3.85 -9.29 2.69
N ILE A 62 -4.84 -9.30 1.79
CA ILE A 62 -5.10 -8.16 0.90
C ILE A 62 -6.42 -7.51 1.31
N TYR A 63 -6.34 -6.24 1.70
CA TYR A 63 -7.51 -5.39 1.88
C TYR A 63 -7.79 -4.63 0.58
N ALA A 64 -8.92 -4.94 -0.04
CA ALA A 64 -9.32 -4.35 -1.32
C ALA A 64 -10.84 -4.18 -1.39
N ARG A 65 -11.27 -3.03 -1.93
CA ARG A 65 -12.70 -2.70 -2.10
C ARG A 65 -13.33 -3.34 -3.33
N THR A 66 -12.52 -3.70 -4.32
CA THR A 66 -12.96 -4.31 -5.58
C THR A 66 -12.13 -5.56 -5.91
N LYS A 67 -12.68 -6.44 -6.75
CA LYS A 67 -11.95 -7.62 -7.27
C LYS A 67 -10.70 -7.23 -8.08
N SER A 68 -10.76 -6.10 -8.79
CA SER A 68 -9.63 -5.60 -9.58
C SER A 68 -8.50 -5.13 -8.68
N ASP A 69 -8.82 -4.40 -7.61
CA ASP A 69 -7.85 -3.94 -6.62
C ASP A 69 -7.23 -5.13 -5.88
N ARG A 70 -8.05 -6.14 -5.56
CA ARG A 70 -7.58 -7.38 -4.95
C ARG A 70 -6.54 -8.07 -5.83
N ARG A 71 -6.87 -8.32 -7.09
CA ARG A 71 -5.95 -8.95 -8.05
C ARG A 71 -4.65 -8.15 -8.20
N TYR A 72 -4.75 -6.83 -8.24
CA TYR A 72 -3.58 -5.95 -8.28
C TYR A 72 -2.69 -6.11 -7.04
N GLY A 73 -3.29 -6.12 -5.84
CA GLY A 73 -2.58 -6.35 -4.58
C GLY A 73 -1.91 -7.72 -4.50
N GLU A 74 -2.62 -8.78 -4.93
CA GLU A 74 -2.10 -10.15 -5.00
C GLU A 74 -0.89 -10.22 -5.94
N GLU A 75 -1.02 -9.75 -7.19
CA GLU A 75 0.07 -9.77 -8.17
C GLU A 75 1.28 -8.91 -7.75
N PHE A 76 1.05 -7.84 -6.99
CA PHE A 76 2.11 -6.98 -6.47
C PHE A 76 2.85 -7.65 -5.32
N ALA A 77 2.12 -8.13 -4.30
CA ALA A 77 2.70 -8.78 -3.13
C ALA A 77 3.43 -10.08 -3.51
N GLU A 78 2.80 -10.94 -4.32
CA GLU A 78 3.38 -12.21 -4.77
C GLU A 78 4.78 -12.04 -5.36
N ARG A 79 4.97 -11.03 -6.22
CA ARG A 79 6.26 -10.76 -6.86
C ARG A 79 7.37 -10.41 -5.88
N VAL A 80 7.04 -9.72 -4.79
CA VAL A 80 8.03 -9.28 -3.79
C VAL A 80 8.26 -10.37 -2.76
N THR A 81 7.19 -10.87 -2.15
CA THR A 81 7.23 -11.85 -1.07
C THR A 81 7.92 -13.14 -1.50
N LYS A 82 7.71 -13.60 -2.74
CA LYS A 82 8.39 -14.78 -3.25
C LYS A 82 9.91 -14.60 -3.27
N VAL A 83 10.40 -13.41 -3.61
CA VAL A 83 11.83 -13.12 -3.57
C VAL A 83 12.32 -13.08 -2.13
N VAL A 84 11.63 -12.41 -1.21
CA VAL A 84 12.00 -12.37 0.22
C VAL A 84 12.12 -13.79 0.79
N TYR A 85 11.10 -14.62 0.56
CA TYR A 85 11.06 -16.01 1.01
C TYR A 85 12.21 -16.86 0.45
N GLU A 86 12.49 -16.73 -0.85
CA GLU A 86 13.52 -17.55 -1.49
C GLU A 86 14.94 -17.04 -1.24
N SER A 87 15.13 -15.77 -0.88
CA SER A 87 16.46 -15.15 -0.83
C SER A 87 16.93 -14.70 0.55
N VAL A 88 16.03 -14.37 1.49
CA VAL A 88 16.39 -13.74 2.76
C VAL A 88 16.01 -14.59 3.98
N THR A 89 14.76 -15.05 4.04
CA THR A 89 14.19 -15.67 5.25
C THR A 89 13.17 -16.76 4.90
N GLU A 90 13.05 -17.79 5.75
CA GLU A 90 12.07 -18.88 5.60
C GLU A 90 10.65 -18.48 6.03
N SER A 91 10.45 -17.26 6.53
CA SER A 91 9.15 -16.71 6.91
C SER A 91 9.04 -15.23 6.58
N THR A 92 7.93 -14.85 5.92
CA THR A 92 7.57 -13.44 5.67
C THR A 92 6.61 -12.87 6.72
N GLY A 93 6.27 -13.65 7.75
CA GLY A 93 5.30 -13.27 8.78
C GLY A 93 3.88 -13.08 8.25
N ARG A 94 3.02 -12.52 9.08
CA ARG A 94 1.65 -12.11 8.75
C ARG A 94 1.66 -10.71 8.18
N GLY A 95 1.47 -10.58 6.86
CA GLY A 95 1.42 -9.30 6.17
C GLY A 95 0.01 -8.80 5.90
N LEU A 96 -0.19 -7.48 5.88
CA LEU A 96 -1.39 -6.86 5.35
C LEU A 96 -1.04 -5.80 4.30
N VAL A 97 -1.52 -5.98 3.06
CA VAL A 97 -1.46 -4.97 2.01
C VAL A 97 -2.83 -4.30 1.88
N ILE A 98 -2.85 -2.98 2.04
CA ILE A 98 -4.05 -2.14 1.96
C ILE A 98 -4.05 -1.40 0.63
N ILE A 99 -5.01 -1.69 -0.24
CA ILE A 99 -5.16 -0.96 -1.50
C ILE A 99 -5.96 0.32 -1.27
N GLY A 100 -5.31 1.47 -1.49
CA GLY A 100 -5.99 2.76 -1.48
C GLY A 100 -7.07 2.84 -2.55
N ALA A 101 -8.14 3.61 -2.30
CA ALA A 101 -9.16 3.86 -3.31
C ALA A 101 -8.92 5.17 -4.07
N LYS A 102 -9.47 5.27 -5.28
CA LYS A 102 -9.47 6.52 -6.03
C LYS A 102 -10.19 7.62 -5.25
N GLY A 103 -9.51 8.75 -5.02
CA GLY A 103 -10.07 9.92 -4.32
C GLY A 103 -9.91 9.88 -2.81
N GLU A 104 -9.35 8.80 -2.24
CA GLU A 104 -8.92 8.79 -0.84
C GLU A 104 -7.56 9.48 -0.71
N PRO A 105 -7.33 10.23 0.39
CA PRO A 105 -6.03 10.84 0.63
C PRO A 105 -4.98 9.77 0.92
N HIS A 106 -3.74 10.06 0.53
CA HIS A 106 -2.58 9.26 0.89
C HIS A 106 -2.38 9.29 2.44
N PRO A 107 -1.92 8.21 3.10
CA PRO A 107 -1.71 8.19 4.55
C PRO A 107 -0.86 9.36 5.07
N ILE A 108 0.11 9.82 4.27
CA ILE A 108 0.97 10.97 4.60
C ILE A 108 0.16 12.23 4.94
N THR A 109 -0.99 12.45 4.30
CA THR A 109 -1.87 13.59 4.57
C THR A 109 -2.41 13.55 6.00
N VAL A 110 -2.80 12.36 6.47
CA VAL A 110 -3.28 12.14 7.85
C VAL A 110 -2.13 12.35 8.84
N PHE A 111 -0.94 11.83 8.53
CA PHE A 111 0.23 11.92 9.40
C PHE A 111 0.68 13.36 9.58
N ARG A 112 0.79 14.11 8.48
CA ARG A 112 1.14 15.54 8.52
C ARG A 112 0.10 16.37 9.26
N LYS A 113 -1.20 16.06 9.12
CA LYS A 113 -2.25 16.71 9.91
C LYS A 113 -2.08 16.44 11.42
N PHE A 114 -1.78 15.19 11.81
CA PHE A 114 -1.47 14.86 13.20
C PHE A 114 -0.26 15.65 13.73
N LEU A 115 0.85 15.68 12.97
CA LEU A 115 2.05 16.43 13.35
C LEU A 115 1.81 17.94 13.43
N ALA A 116 0.97 18.51 12.56
CA ALA A 116 0.56 19.92 12.64
C ALA A 116 -0.23 20.19 13.93
N LEU A 117 -1.26 19.38 14.22
CA LEU A 117 -2.05 19.54 15.45
C LEU A 117 -1.21 19.36 16.72
N ALA A 118 -0.24 18.45 16.72
CA ALA A 118 0.70 18.25 17.83
C ALA A 118 1.55 19.51 18.07
N ARG A 119 2.13 20.08 16.99
CA ARG A 119 2.93 21.31 17.05
C ARG A 119 2.12 22.53 17.52
N GLU A 120 0.85 22.59 17.14
CA GLU A 120 -0.08 23.65 17.55
C GLU A 120 -0.60 23.50 18.99
N GLY A 121 -0.22 22.43 19.71
CA GLY A 121 -0.72 22.15 21.05
C GLY A 121 -2.22 21.82 21.09
N LYS A 122 -2.78 21.37 19.96
CA LYS A 122 -4.22 21.05 19.81
C LYS A 122 -4.55 19.58 20.08
N LEU A 123 -3.57 18.77 20.46
CA LEU A 123 -3.74 17.38 20.87
C LEU A 123 -3.56 17.26 22.38
N ASP A 124 -4.12 16.19 22.96
CA ASP A 124 -3.78 15.78 24.32
C ASP A 124 -2.25 15.61 24.46
N PRO A 125 -1.60 16.10 25.54
CA PRO A 125 -0.15 16.04 25.68
C PRO A 125 0.46 14.64 25.58
N ALA A 126 -0.25 13.62 26.09
CA ALA A 126 0.23 12.23 25.99
C ALA A 126 0.09 11.66 24.59
N ILE A 127 -0.86 12.16 23.79
CA ILE A 127 -0.97 11.88 22.35
C ILE A 127 0.11 12.62 21.56
N ALA A 128 0.31 13.91 21.83
CA ALA A 128 1.32 14.74 21.18
C ALA A 128 2.74 14.17 21.39
N ALA A 129 3.00 13.51 22.52
CA ALA A 129 4.27 12.82 22.81
C ALA A 129 4.60 11.69 21.81
N ARG A 130 3.64 11.22 21.00
CA ARG A 130 3.86 10.23 19.92
C ARG A 130 4.29 10.88 18.60
N ALA A 131 4.25 12.20 18.48
CA ALA A 131 4.64 12.92 17.26
C ALA A 131 6.09 12.69 16.84
N PRO A 132 7.09 12.63 17.75
CA PRO A 132 8.47 12.34 17.35
C PRO A 132 8.64 10.97 16.69
N GLU A 133 7.94 9.94 17.16
CA GLU A 133 7.95 8.60 16.55
C GLU A 133 7.41 8.64 15.12
N LEU A 134 6.26 9.29 14.91
CA LEU A 134 5.67 9.42 13.58
C LEU A 134 6.54 10.25 12.63
N ALA A 135 7.14 11.33 13.15
CA ALA A 135 8.04 12.18 12.38
C ALA A 135 9.29 11.41 11.94
N ALA A 136 9.90 10.62 12.82
CA ALA A 136 11.04 9.78 12.48
C ALA A 136 10.68 8.70 11.44
N ALA A 137 9.51 8.07 11.57
CA ALA A 137 9.04 7.08 10.59
C ALA A 137 8.81 7.71 9.19
N LEU A 138 8.23 8.92 9.15
CA LEU A 138 8.06 9.67 7.91
C LEU A 138 9.39 10.10 7.31
N ASP A 139 10.29 10.64 8.11
CA ASP A 139 11.61 11.09 7.68
C ASP A 139 12.42 9.91 7.11
N HIS A 140 12.42 8.77 7.79
CA HIS A 140 13.07 7.55 7.32
C HIS A 140 12.46 7.04 6.00
N TRP A 141 11.14 7.11 5.84
CA TRP A 141 10.49 6.75 4.59
C TRP A 141 10.84 7.74 3.45
N GLU A 142 10.76 9.05 3.68
CA GLU A 142 11.12 10.09 2.71
C GLU A 142 12.58 9.92 2.25
N HIS A 143 13.52 9.73 3.20
CA HIS A 143 14.93 9.45 2.89
C HIS A 143 15.13 8.16 2.09
N SER A 144 14.29 7.15 2.29
CA SER A 144 14.39 5.89 1.53
C SER A 144 13.92 6.00 0.09
N VAL A 145 13.09 7.00 -0.21
CA VAL A 145 12.64 7.35 -1.56
C VAL A 145 13.61 8.31 -2.24
N ASP A 146 14.28 9.19 -1.48
CA ASP A 146 15.13 10.27 -2.00
C ASP A 146 16.62 9.90 -2.13
N LYS A 147 17.00 8.63 -1.93
CA LYS A 147 18.41 8.20 -1.92
C LYS A 147 19.20 8.54 -3.19
N ASP A 148 18.54 8.69 -4.32
CA ASP A 148 19.19 8.97 -5.61
C ASP A 148 19.58 10.45 -5.82
N LYS A 149 19.19 11.38 -4.93
CA LYS A 149 19.55 12.80 -5.06
C LYS A 149 20.93 13.16 -4.50
N LYS A 150 21.60 12.27 -3.76
CA LYS A 150 22.90 12.60 -3.14
C LYS A 150 24.08 12.63 -4.11
N ASP A 151 23.93 12.12 -5.33
CA ASP A 151 25.00 12.12 -6.35
C ASP A 151 24.79 13.16 -7.48
N SER A 152 23.70 13.93 -7.45
CA SER A 152 23.43 14.98 -8.44
C SER A 152 23.47 16.37 -7.82
N ASP A 153 24.64 17.00 -7.94
CA ASP A 153 24.95 18.43 -7.79
C ASP A 153 24.91 19.08 -6.39
N GLU A 154 26.10 19.48 -5.93
CA GLU A 154 26.36 20.48 -4.88
C GLU A 154 25.92 21.92 -5.23
N THR A 155 24.94 22.09 -6.12
CA THR A 155 24.43 23.41 -6.50
C THR A 155 22.91 23.39 -6.60
N GLN A 156 22.24 23.48 -5.45
CA GLN A 156 20.99 24.22 -5.41
C GLN A 156 20.80 24.88 -4.04
N ASP A 157 20.73 26.20 -4.11
CA ASP A 157 20.57 27.11 -2.99
C ASP A 157 19.36 26.77 -2.14
N ARG A 158 19.57 26.95 -0.84
CA ARG A 158 18.56 26.99 0.21
C ARG A 158 17.61 28.16 -0.08
N ASP A 159 16.38 27.87 -0.46
CA ASP A 159 15.22 28.70 -0.09
C ASP A 159 13.89 27.93 -0.29
N GLY A 160 13.38 27.37 0.80
CA GLY A 160 11.99 27.51 1.24
C GLY A 160 10.80 27.00 0.40
N GLU A 161 10.97 26.54 -0.83
CA GLU A 161 9.86 26.03 -1.65
C GLU A 161 9.91 24.50 -1.69
N VAL A 162 9.00 23.85 -0.95
CA VAL A 162 8.80 22.40 -1.10
C VAL A 162 8.41 22.18 -2.56
N ASP A 163 9.28 21.50 -3.30
CA ASP A 163 9.08 21.16 -4.71
C ASP A 163 7.71 20.48 -4.86
N MET A 164 6.72 21.20 -5.40
CA MET A 164 5.35 20.70 -5.56
C MET A 164 5.31 19.42 -6.40
N ASP A 165 6.34 19.18 -7.21
CA ASP A 165 6.47 17.99 -8.03
C ASP A 165 6.91 16.78 -7.21
N PHE A 166 7.72 16.96 -6.16
CA PHE A 166 8.07 15.92 -5.20
C PHE A 166 6.84 15.45 -4.42
N GLU A 167 6.01 16.39 -3.93
CA GLU A 167 4.78 16.09 -3.21
C GLU A 167 3.78 15.26 -4.03
N LYS A 168 3.62 15.60 -5.31
CA LYS A 168 2.79 14.82 -6.23
C LYS A 168 3.32 13.39 -6.35
N ILE A 169 4.63 13.21 -6.53
CA ILE A 169 5.26 11.88 -6.65
C ILE A 169 5.10 11.07 -5.36
N VAL A 170 5.44 11.66 -4.22
CA VAL A 170 5.34 11.08 -2.87
C VAL A 170 3.94 10.53 -2.60
N SER A 171 2.89 11.25 -2.99
CA SER A 171 1.49 10.81 -2.81
C SER A 171 1.09 9.58 -3.65
N ALA A 172 1.89 9.21 -4.66
CA ALA A 172 1.68 8.05 -5.52
C ALA A 172 2.58 6.86 -5.18
N LEU A 173 3.42 6.97 -4.15
CA LEU A 173 4.28 5.90 -3.65
C LEU A 173 3.64 5.15 -2.49
N PRO A 174 3.95 3.87 -2.31
CA PRO A 174 3.49 3.14 -1.15
C PRO A 174 4.23 3.57 0.11
N ILE A 175 3.60 3.30 1.26
CA ILE A 175 4.15 3.64 2.56
C ILE A 175 3.90 2.48 3.54
N PRO A 176 4.93 2.05 4.29
CA PRO A 176 4.75 1.14 5.41
C PRO A 176 3.89 1.83 6.49
N LEU A 177 2.93 1.10 7.05
CA LEU A 177 2.08 1.59 8.12
C LEU A 177 2.56 0.99 9.43
N GLU A 178 3.38 1.75 10.15
CA GLU A 178 4.03 1.33 11.39
C GLU A 178 3.54 2.13 12.59
N GLY A 179 3.57 1.50 13.77
CA GLY A 179 3.30 2.13 15.06
C GLY A 179 2.04 3.01 15.06
N VAL A 180 2.21 4.25 15.52
CA VAL A 180 1.11 5.23 15.56
C VAL A 180 0.53 5.57 14.17
N GLY A 181 1.33 5.48 13.09
CA GLY A 181 0.88 5.76 11.73
C GLY A 181 -0.22 4.79 11.27
N ALA A 182 -0.05 3.50 11.55
CA ALA A 182 -1.07 2.49 11.24
C ALA A 182 -2.40 2.82 11.92
N LYS A 183 -2.35 3.20 13.20
CA LYS A 183 -3.54 3.56 13.97
C LYS A 183 -4.22 4.83 13.46
N LEU A 184 -3.45 5.86 13.12
CA LEU A 184 -3.98 7.10 12.55
C LEU A 184 -4.68 6.85 11.22
N TYR A 185 -4.11 5.98 10.38
CA TYR A 185 -4.76 5.57 9.14
C TYR A 185 -6.09 4.84 9.39
N GLN A 186 -6.12 3.89 10.33
CA GLN A 186 -7.35 3.17 10.72
C GLN A 186 -8.45 4.14 11.19
N LEU A 187 -8.08 5.14 11.98
CA LEU A 187 -9.01 6.17 12.48
C LEU A 187 -9.53 7.04 11.33
N ALA A 188 -8.65 7.49 10.45
CA ALA A 188 -9.05 8.29 9.30
C ALA A 188 -10.00 7.52 8.37
N TRP A 189 -9.73 6.23 8.19
CA TRP A 189 -10.59 5.34 7.43
C TRP A 189 -11.99 5.18 8.06
N ALA A 190 -12.08 5.05 9.38
CA ALA A 190 -13.37 4.94 10.08
C ALA A 190 -14.24 6.21 9.87
N GLU A 191 -13.59 7.36 9.76
CA GLU A 191 -14.23 8.64 9.41
C GLU A 191 -14.41 8.85 7.89
N LYS A 192 -14.15 7.82 7.07
CA LYS A 192 -14.22 7.84 5.61
C LYS A 192 -13.35 8.93 4.97
N PHE A 193 -12.26 9.29 5.65
CA PHE A 193 -11.36 10.36 5.26
C PHE A 193 -12.03 11.75 5.11
N ASP A 194 -13.19 11.94 5.75
CA ASP A 194 -13.84 13.25 5.84
C ASP A 194 -12.96 14.20 6.66
N GLU A 195 -12.43 15.24 6.02
CA GLU A 195 -11.38 16.07 6.60
C GLU A 195 -11.77 16.66 7.96
N ALA A 196 -12.99 17.17 8.09
CA ALA A 196 -13.49 17.78 9.30
C ALA A 196 -13.68 16.74 10.41
N LYS A 197 -14.19 15.55 10.08
CA LYS A 197 -14.35 14.46 11.05
C LYS A 197 -13.03 13.86 11.48
N VAL A 198 -12.08 13.67 10.56
CA VAL A 198 -10.73 13.22 10.88
C VAL A 198 -10.07 14.19 11.84
N GLU A 199 -10.11 15.49 11.55
CA GLU A 199 -9.52 16.50 12.44
C GLU A 199 -10.19 16.53 13.81
N ALA A 200 -11.52 16.48 13.86
CA ALA A 200 -12.27 16.39 15.12
C ALA A 200 -11.90 15.12 15.90
N ARG A 201 -11.75 13.98 15.21
CA ARG A 201 -11.35 12.70 15.80
C ARG A 201 -9.95 12.78 16.37
N LEU A 202 -8.98 13.34 15.62
CA LEU A 202 -7.60 13.53 16.07
C LEU A 202 -7.51 14.40 17.32
N ARG A 203 -8.23 15.54 17.35
CA ARG A 203 -8.27 16.43 18.52
C ARG A 203 -8.89 15.78 19.75
N ALA A 204 -9.81 14.83 19.56
CA ALA A 204 -10.50 14.13 20.63
C ALA A 204 -9.80 12.82 21.06
N LEU A 205 -8.64 12.47 20.48
CA LEU A 205 -7.92 11.25 20.81
C LEU A 205 -7.44 11.27 22.26
N ARG A 206 -7.61 10.13 22.93
CA ARG A 206 -7.03 9.85 24.24
C ARG A 206 -5.97 8.75 24.10
N PRO A 207 -4.99 8.65 25.01
CA PRO A 207 -3.95 7.62 24.95
C PRO A 207 -4.51 6.20 24.75
N ASP A 208 -5.59 5.88 25.46
CA ASP A 208 -6.31 4.62 25.32
C ASP A 208 -6.83 4.35 23.88
N ASP A 209 -7.19 5.38 23.12
CA ASP A 209 -7.69 5.22 21.75
C ASP A 209 -6.58 4.75 20.80
N LEU A 210 -5.31 5.05 21.09
CA LEU A 210 -4.18 4.51 20.33
C LEU A 210 -3.97 3.02 20.62
N GLU A 211 -4.28 2.56 21.83
CA GLU A 211 -4.06 1.18 22.25
C GLU A 211 -5.27 0.26 22.01
N ARG A 212 -6.49 0.79 22.00
CA ARG A 212 -7.73 0.02 21.84
C ARG A 212 -7.93 -0.48 20.42
N ARG A 213 -8.23 -1.79 20.29
CA ARG A 213 -8.66 -2.47 19.04
C ARG A 213 -7.89 -1.99 17.80
N ASP A 214 -6.59 -2.24 17.82
CA ASP A 214 -5.77 -2.08 16.64
C ASP A 214 -5.82 -3.39 15.82
N LEU A 215 -6.54 -3.34 14.70
CA LEU A 215 -6.63 -4.46 13.77
C LEU A 215 -5.24 -4.81 13.20
N PHE A 216 -4.37 -3.82 13.08
CA PHE A 216 -3.05 -3.95 12.50
C PHE A 216 -2.06 -4.66 13.43
N LYS A 217 -2.29 -4.69 14.76
CA LYS A 217 -1.51 -5.49 15.71
C LYS A 217 -1.56 -7.00 15.47
N SER A 218 -2.50 -7.48 14.65
CA SER A 218 -2.55 -8.89 14.24
C SER A 218 -1.64 -9.23 13.06
N PHE A 219 -0.92 -8.24 12.52
CA PHE A 219 0.03 -8.39 11.42
C PHE A 219 1.42 -8.00 11.91
N ASP A 220 2.43 -8.68 11.38
CA ASP A 220 3.83 -8.39 11.68
C ASP A 220 4.32 -7.18 10.86
N TRP A 221 3.64 -6.89 9.75
CA TRP A 221 3.81 -5.67 8.96
C TRP A 221 2.52 -5.29 8.22
N VAL A 222 2.34 -3.98 8.00
CA VAL A 222 1.22 -3.43 7.23
C VAL A 222 1.75 -2.45 6.19
N PHE A 223 1.21 -2.53 4.98
CA PHE A 223 1.71 -1.78 3.84
C PHE A 223 0.55 -1.13 3.07
N TYR A 224 0.59 0.19 2.91
CA TYR A 224 -0.35 0.89 2.05
C TYR A 224 0.17 0.91 0.61
N LEU A 225 -0.66 0.44 -0.32
CA LEU A 225 -0.39 0.47 -1.75
C LEU A 225 -1.38 1.43 -2.43
N PRO A 226 -0.90 2.53 -3.06
CA PRO A 226 -1.75 3.44 -3.82
C PRO A 226 -2.55 2.71 -4.90
N PRO A 227 -3.74 3.22 -5.27
CA PRO A 227 -4.58 2.57 -6.29
C PRO A 227 -3.81 2.40 -7.60
N LYS A 228 -4.19 1.37 -8.36
CA LYS A 228 -3.63 1.11 -9.68
C LYS A 228 -3.72 2.37 -10.56
N GLY A 229 -2.57 2.78 -11.11
CA GLY A 229 -2.46 3.97 -11.96
C GLY A 229 -2.42 5.31 -11.21
N ALA A 230 -2.29 5.32 -9.87
CA ALA A 230 -2.03 6.56 -9.12
C ALA A 230 -0.79 7.30 -9.66
N PHE A 231 0.30 6.56 -9.85
CA PHE A 231 1.54 7.11 -10.40
C PHE A 231 1.39 7.57 -11.86
N ASP A 232 0.65 6.83 -12.70
CA ASP A 232 0.42 7.23 -14.08
C ASP A 232 -0.25 8.61 -14.18
N ARG A 233 -1.21 8.89 -13.28
CA ARG A 233 -1.88 10.19 -13.23
C ARG A 233 -0.94 11.29 -12.80
N VAL A 234 -0.15 11.07 -11.75
CA VAL A 234 0.87 12.02 -11.30
C VAL A 234 1.85 12.32 -12.42
N LEU A 235 2.35 11.30 -13.11
CA LEU A 235 3.28 11.49 -14.22
C LEU A 235 2.63 12.27 -15.37
N ASP A 236 1.36 12.00 -15.70
CA ASP A 236 0.62 12.75 -16.72
C ASP A 236 0.36 14.20 -16.32
N GLU A 237 0.11 14.47 -15.04
CA GLU A 237 -0.07 15.82 -14.49
C GLU A 237 1.24 16.62 -14.51
N LEU A 238 2.35 16.03 -14.07
CA LEU A 238 3.69 16.64 -14.12
C LEU A 238 4.07 17.00 -15.56
N ILE A 239 3.84 16.09 -16.50
CA ILE A 239 4.05 16.33 -17.93
C ILE A 239 3.18 17.48 -18.42
N ALA A 240 1.91 17.51 -18.03
CA ALA A 240 0.99 18.56 -18.44
C ALA A 240 1.38 19.92 -17.88
N ASP A 241 1.84 19.99 -16.64
CA ASP A 241 2.26 21.23 -15.99
C ASP A 241 3.58 21.76 -16.58
N ALA A 242 4.58 20.91 -16.79
CA ALA A 242 5.81 21.27 -17.48
C ALA A 242 5.54 21.87 -18.88
N LEU A 243 4.59 21.29 -19.62
CA LEU A 243 4.18 21.78 -20.95
C LEU A 243 3.37 23.10 -20.93
N LYS A 244 2.82 23.51 -19.78
CA LYS A 244 2.08 24.79 -19.62
C LYS A 244 2.99 25.94 -19.24
N HIS A 245 4.03 25.68 -18.45
CA HIS A 245 4.91 26.72 -17.90
C HIS A 245 5.95 27.23 -18.90
N GLU A 246 6.20 26.48 -19.97
CA GLU A 246 7.02 26.94 -21.07
C GLU A 246 6.14 27.62 -22.14
N ASP A 247 6.53 28.83 -22.58
CA ASP A 247 6.04 29.51 -23.79
C ASP A 247 6.53 28.78 -25.07
N VAL A 248 6.49 27.45 -25.04
CA VAL A 248 7.01 26.59 -26.10
C VAL A 248 6.06 26.59 -27.28
N SER A 249 6.64 26.89 -28.45
CA SER A 249 6.01 26.73 -29.74
C SER A 249 5.42 25.31 -29.91
N PHE A 250 4.40 25.18 -30.77
CA PHE A 250 3.76 23.90 -31.08
C PHE A 250 4.76 22.78 -31.38
N PHE A 251 5.86 23.08 -32.09
CA PHE A 251 6.89 22.10 -32.42
C PHE A 251 7.71 21.63 -31.21
N ALA A 252 8.04 22.53 -30.29
CA ALA A 252 8.73 22.16 -29.05
C ALA A 252 7.82 21.30 -28.15
N ARG A 253 6.52 21.60 -28.07
CA ARG A 253 5.54 20.73 -27.37
C ARG A 253 5.47 19.33 -27.97
N VAL A 254 5.52 19.21 -29.30
CA VAL A 254 5.54 17.90 -29.99
C VAL A 254 6.84 17.15 -29.73
N ALA A 255 7.99 17.85 -29.74
CA ALA A 255 9.29 17.26 -29.43
C ALA A 255 9.36 16.75 -27.98
N VAL A 256 8.94 17.56 -27.01
CA VAL A 256 8.88 17.18 -25.59
C VAL A 256 7.94 15.99 -25.39
N LYS A 257 6.76 15.98 -26.01
CA LYS A 257 5.87 14.80 -26.00
C LYS A 257 6.54 13.57 -26.61
N GLY A 258 7.27 13.72 -27.71
CA GLY A 258 8.01 12.63 -28.34
C GLY A 258 9.07 12.01 -27.42
N VAL A 259 9.88 12.85 -26.78
CA VAL A 259 10.90 12.42 -25.80
C VAL A 259 10.23 11.76 -24.60
N LEU A 260 9.17 12.35 -24.06
CA LEU A 260 8.44 11.79 -22.91
C LEU A 260 7.82 10.43 -23.23
N LEU A 261 7.29 10.22 -24.45
CA LEU A 261 6.78 8.89 -24.85
C LEU A 261 7.89 7.83 -24.88
N ALA A 262 9.12 8.21 -25.23
CA ALA A 262 10.27 7.31 -25.20
C ALA A 262 10.79 7.04 -23.77
N VAL A 263 10.69 8.03 -22.86
CA VAL A 263 11.24 7.94 -21.49
C VAL A 263 10.22 7.42 -20.47
N LYS A 264 8.91 7.66 -20.67
CA LYS A 264 7.81 7.25 -19.77
C LYS A 264 7.86 5.77 -19.40
N PRO A 265 8.13 4.81 -20.30
CA PRO A 265 8.28 3.41 -19.93
C PRO A 265 9.43 3.15 -18.96
N LYS A 266 10.56 3.87 -19.09
CA LYS A 266 11.72 3.74 -18.18
C LYS A 266 11.38 4.28 -16.79
N ILE A 267 10.75 5.45 -16.72
CA ILE A 267 10.28 6.04 -15.46
C ILE A 267 9.30 5.09 -14.76
N ARG A 268 8.31 4.58 -15.49
CA ARG A 268 7.35 3.60 -14.95
C ARG A 268 8.04 2.37 -14.37
N ARG A 269 9.04 1.83 -15.07
CA ARG A 269 9.77 0.66 -14.62
C ARG A 269 10.60 0.96 -13.37
N ALA A 270 11.32 2.08 -13.34
CA ALA A 270 12.10 2.50 -12.17
C ALA A 270 11.20 2.74 -10.94
N ILE A 271 10.07 3.41 -11.13
CA ILE A 271 9.14 3.67 -10.03
C ILE A 271 8.47 2.37 -9.56
N GLU A 272 8.09 1.46 -10.46
CA GLU A 272 7.56 0.15 -10.05
C GLU A 272 8.61 -0.66 -9.28
N ALA A 273 9.89 -0.62 -9.69
CA ALA A 273 10.98 -1.23 -8.96
C ALA A 273 11.11 -0.65 -7.54
N MET A 274 11.07 0.68 -7.41
CA MET A 274 11.10 1.35 -6.11
C MET A 274 9.89 1.00 -5.25
N ARG A 275 8.67 0.96 -5.82
CA ARG A 275 7.46 0.54 -5.10
C ARG A 275 7.60 -0.87 -4.54
N GLN A 276 8.10 -1.80 -5.36
CA GLN A 276 8.35 -3.19 -4.96
C GLN A 276 9.48 -3.29 -3.93
N GLY A 277 10.54 -2.50 -4.10
CA GLY A 277 11.64 -2.38 -3.14
C GLY A 277 11.17 -1.88 -1.77
N LEU A 278 10.20 -0.96 -1.71
CA LEU A 278 9.62 -0.52 -0.44
C LEU A 278 8.89 -1.66 0.29
N LEU A 279 8.13 -2.50 -0.42
CA LEU A 279 7.52 -3.69 0.19
C LEU A 279 8.59 -4.71 0.62
N PHE A 280 9.61 -4.92 -0.21
CA PHE A 280 10.73 -5.81 0.08
C PHE A 280 11.42 -5.38 1.38
N LYS A 281 11.74 -4.09 1.50
CA LYS A 281 12.33 -3.48 2.70
C LYS A 281 11.44 -3.74 3.92
N THR A 282 10.15 -3.46 3.83
CA THR A 282 9.19 -3.68 4.93
C THR A 282 9.17 -5.13 5.40
N GLU A 283 9.10 -6.09 4.48
CA GLU A 283 9.08 -7.51 4.82
C GLU A 283 10.40 -7.96 5.47
N VAL A 284 11.54 -7.58 4.88
CA VAL A 284 12.87 -7.95 5.38
C VAL A 284 13.11 -7.35 6.75
N GLN A 285 12.78 -6.07 6.95
CA GLN A 285 12.94 -5.38 8.23
C GLN A 285 12.10 -6.03 9.33
N ALA A 286 10.88 -6.45 9.01
CA ALA A 286 9.99 -7.09 9.98
C ALA A 286 10.44 -8.50 10.39
N GLN A 287 11.14 -9.25 9.54
CA GLN A 287 11.32 -10.69 9.72
C GLN A 287 12.77 -11.17 9.85
N SER A 288 13.75 -10.43 9.34
CA SER A 288 15.12 -10.95 9.24
C SER A 288 16.01 -10.68 10.46
N GLY A 289 15.63 -9.74 11.34
CA GLY A 289 16.47 -9.27 12.44
C GLY A 289 17.77 -8.58 12.00
N ARG A 290 17.88 -8.25 10.70
CA ARG A 290 19.05 -7.57 10.12
C ARG A 290 19.06 -6.09 10.49
N SER A 291 20.26 -5.50 10.44
CA SER A 291 20.42 -4.06 10.67
C SER A 291 19.76 -3.25 9.54
N GLU A 292 19.41 -1.99 9.83
CA GLU A 292 18.83 -1.09 8.82
C GLU A 292 19.74 -0.93 7.59
N GLU A 293 21.06 -0.90 7.79
CA GLU A 293 22.05 -0.84 6.72
C GLU A 293 22.06 -2.09 5.84
N ASP A 294 21.96 -3.28 6.44
CA ASP A 294 21.87 -4.54 5.70
C ASP A 294 20.55 -4.59 4.90
N VAL A 295 19.44 -4.19 5.52
CA VAL A 295 18.13 -4.14 4.87
C VAL A 295 18.17 -3.20 3.67
N ALA A 296 18.75 -2.01 3.83
CA ALA A 296 18.96 -1.06 2.75
C ALA A 296 19.79 -1.68 1.62
N ALA A 297 20.92 -2.27 1.94
CA ALA A 297 21.80 -2.90 0.96
C ALA A 297 21.14 -4.06 0.19
N LEU A 298 20.28 -4.84 0.83
CA LEU A 298 19.49 -5.89 0.19
C LEU A 298 18.37 -5.30 -0.69
N THR A 299 17.76 -4.21 -0.26
CA THR A 299 16.72 -3.50 -1.00
C THR A 299 17.29 -2.87 -2.27
N ASP A 300 18.48 -2.27 -2.20
CA ASP A 300 19.16 -1.68 -3.34
C ASP A 300 19.48 -2.77 -4.38
N ALA A 301 20.03 -3.91 -3.94
CA ALA A 301 20.29 -5.06 -4.80
C ALA A 301 19.01 -5.64 -5.44
N TYR A 302 17.86 -5.55 -4.76
CA TYR A 302 16.57 -5.92 -5.33
C TYR A 302 16.13 -4.94 -6.42
N ILE A 303 16.19 -3.62 -6.15
CA ILE A 303 15.74 -2.56 -7.07
C ILE A 303 16.59 -2.55 -8.35
N GLU A 304 17.92 -2.68 -8.22
CA GLU A 304 18.87 -2.63 -9.33
C GLU A 304 18.52 -3.59 -10.48
N VAL A 305 18.05 -4.80 -10.17
CA VAL A 305 17.65 -5.82 -11.17
C VAL A 305 16.57 -5.33 -12.15
N PHE A 306 15.74 -4.40 -11.69
CA PHE A 306 14.64 -3.85 -12.45
C PHE A 306 14.97 -2.51 -13.10
N MET A 307 16.12 -1.91 -12.79
CA MET A 307 16.48 -0.59 -13.30
C MET A 307 16.76 -0.60 -14.83
N PRO A 308 16.38 0.47 -15.55
CA PRO A 308 16.58 0.53 -17.00
C PRO A 308 18.07 0.70 -17.36
N GLY A 309 18.63 -0.20 -18.17
CA GLY A 309 19.98 -0.03 -18.75
C GLY A 309 20.94 -1.18 -18.50
N GLU A 310 20.64 -2.05 -17.55
CA GLU A 310 21.40 -3.29 -17.39
C GLU A 310 21.04 -4.28 -18.51
N LYS A 311 22.08 -4.78 -19.20
CA LYS A 311 21.91 -5.96 -20.06
C LYS A 311 21.54 -7.12 -19.15
N SER A 312 20.28 -7.54 -19.17
CA SER A 312 19.84 -8.70 -18.40
C SER A 312 20.69 -9.90 -18.77
N SER A 313 21.49 -10.41 -17.82
CA SER A 313 21.91 -11.80 -17.84
C SER A 313 20.64 -12.65 -17.98
N GLY A 314 20.66 -13.68 -18.84
CA GLY A 314 19.45 -14.45 -19.15
C GLY A 314 18.73 -14.98 -17.89
N GLY A 315 17.42 -15.18 -17.99
CA GLY A 315 16.56 -15.62 -16.88
C GLY A 315 15.32 -14.74 -16.72
N SER A 316 14.39 -15.17 -15.86
CA SER A 316 13.23 -14.37 -15.47
C SER A 316 13.61 -13.26 -14.48
N ASP A 317 12.80 -12.19 -14.41
CA ASP A 317 13.01 -11.11 -13.44
C ASP A 317 13.10 -11.62 -11.99
N HIS A 318 12.26 -12.61 -11.65
CA HIS A 318 12.28 -13.28 -10.35
C HIS A 318 13.62 -13.95 -10.05
N GLU A 319 14.14 -14.78 -10.97
CA GLU A 319 15.41 -15.48 -10.79
C GLU A 319 16.57 -14.51 -10.63
N ARG A 320 16.57 -13.41 -11.39
CA ARG A 320 17.58 -12.36 -11.29
C ARG A 320 17.53 -11.65 -9.93
N ALA A 321 16.32 -11.31 -9.45
CA ALA A 321 16.13 -10.70 -8.13
C ALA A 321 16.61 -11.63 -7.00
N VAL A 322 16.21 -12.91 -7.02
CA VAL A 322 16.67 -13.92 -6.04
C VAL A 322 18.19 -14.06 -6.07
N ALA A 323 18.80 -14.12 -7.25
CA ALA A 323 20.24 -14.25 -7.39
C ALA A 323 20.99 -13.02 -6.84
N ALA A 324 20.54 -11.80 -7.18
CA ALA A 324 21.13 -10.55 -6.74
C ALA A 324 21.07 -10.41 -5.21
N VAL A 325 19.87 -10.63 -4.63
CA VAL A 325 19.68 -10.55 -3.17
C VAL A 325 20.52 -11.61 -2.45
N ARG A 326 20.56 -12.87 -2.91
CA ARG A 326 21.39 -13.91 -2.30
C ARG A 326 22.89 -13.60 -2.40
N ALA A 327 23.34 -13.03 -3.52
CA ALA A 327 24.73 -12.64 -3.68
C ALA A 327 25.09 -11.53 -2.69
N ARG A 328 24.21 -10.52 -2.54
CA ARG A 328 24.39 -9.44 -1.58
C ARG A 328 24.36 -9.96 -0.14
N LEU A 329 23.46 -10.86 0.18
CA LEU A 329 23.35 -11.49 1.50
C LEU A 329 24.67 -12.16 1.91
N ARG A 330 25.28 -12.95 1.02
CA ARG A 330 26.57 -13.59 1.28
C ARG A 330 27.68 -12.58 1.54
N GLN A 331 27.73 -11.48 0.78
CA GLN A 331 28.71 -10.41 1.01
C GLN A 331 28.55 -9.75 2.38
N LEU A 332 27.32 -9.58 2.86
CA LEU A 332 27.06 -9.02 4.18
C LEU A 332 27.44 -10.00 5.30
N ASP A 333 27.14 -11.29 5.11
CA ASP A 333 27.47 -12.33 6.09
C ASP A 333 28.98 -12.64 6.15
N GLU A 334 29.73 -12.39 5.06
CA GLU A 334 31.19 -12.53 4.99
C GLU A 334 31.95 -11.31 5.54
N LYS A 335 31.30 -10.15 5.73
CA LYS A 335 31.96 -8.99 6.34
C LYS A 335 32.23 -9.26 7.82
N PRO A 336 33.47 -9.12 8.30
CA PRO A 336 33.76 -9.28 9.72
C PRO A 336 32.97 -8.25 10.52
N LYS A 337 32.13 -8.73 11.44
CA LYS A 337 31.37 -7.89 12.36
C LYS A 337 32.37 -7.02 13.14
N PRO A 338 32.25 -5.68 13.14
CA PRO A 338 33.19 -4.84 13.87
C PRO A 338 33.22 -5.30 15.33
N ALA A 339 34.44 -5.50 15.86
CA ALA A 339 34.63 -5.90 17.24
C ALA A 339 33.87 -4.90 18.13
N ALA A 340 33.03 -5.40 19.03
CA ALA A 340 32.33 -4.56 19.99
C ALA A 340 33.36 -3.65 20.68
N ALA A 341 33.20 -2.34 20.54
CA ALA A 341 34.03 -1.39 21.25
C ALA A 341 33.87 -1.64 22.77
N PRO A 342 34.97 -1.70 23.54
CA PRO A 342 34.96 -2.08 24.95
C PRO A 342 34.17 -1.12 25.83
#